data_AF-A0A0S8A8L2-F1
#
_entry.id   AF-A0A0S8A8L2-F1
#
_cell.length_a   1.000
_cell.length_b   1.000
_cell.length_c   1.000
_cell.angle_alpha   90.00
_cell.angle_beta   90.00
_cell.angle_gamma   90.00
#
_symmetry.space_group_name_H-M   'P 1'
#
loop_
_entity.id
_entity.type
_entity.pdbx_description
1 polymer ?
#
loop_
_entity_poly.entity_id
_entity_poly.type
_entity_poly.pdbx_seq_one_letter_code
_entity_poly.pdbx_strand_id
1 'polypeptide(L)'
;MLSRSYYGIESGPFPYADGWGWLYHALERVAPAGSCLRRAVCRYFYPSDVERWRGGSIYRFLGVHLFGAVIPTGGILVRRSTKARMAPYTLSGPSLGAARAFYYRACVFEALHLPFFLTLIALAVHRAVNGRPDLALENTAVNLVVNMYPMMHHRRTRTRIVQLLDRSGSHTRHAKPNPAV
;
A
#
# COMPACT_ATOMS: atom_id res chain seq x y z
N MET A 1 -18.01 -11.27 -23.11
CA MET A 1 -17.41 -9.94 -23.41
C MET A 1 -16.13 -9.84 -22.59
N LEU A 2 -15.02 -9.55 -23.27
CA LEU A 2 -13.65 -10.00 -22.96
C LEU A 2 -13.14 -9.72 -21.54
N SER A 3 -12.85 -10.81 -20.82
CA SER A 3 -11.91 -10.85 -19.70
C SER A 3 -10.52 -10.53 -20.24
N ARG A 4 -10.09 -9.27 -20.13
CA ARG A 4 -8.67 -8.94 -20.25
C ARG A 4 -7.98 -9.50 -19.01
N SER A 5 -7.36 -10.66 -19.18
CA SER A 5 -6.40 -11.22 -18.23
C SER A 5 -5.28 -10.19 -18.03
N TYR A 6 -5.37 -9.39 -16.97
CA TYR A 6 -4.28 -8.56 -16.44
C TYR A 6 -3.22 -9.41 -15.72
N TYR A 7 -3.33 -10.74 -15.79
CA TYR A 7 -2.37 -11.71 -15.27
C TYR A 7 -1.43 -12.25 -16.34
N GLY A 8 -1.19 -11.49 -17.41
CA GLY A 8 0.03 -11.63 -18.20
C GLY A 8 1.22 -11.03 -17.45
N ILE A 9 1.58 -11.59 -16.28
CA ILE A 9 2.89 -11.34 -15.67
C ILE A 9 3.89 -12.19 -16.46
N GLU A 10 4.09 -11.83 -17.73
CA GLU A 10 5.26 -12.26 -18.47
C GLU A 10 6.47 -11.73 -17.71
N SER A 11 7.49 -12.59 -17.61
CA SER A 11 8.74 -12.44 -16.88
C SER A 11 9.66 -11.34 -17.42
N GLY A 12 9.10 -10.18 -17.78
CA GLY A 12 9.83 -9.00 -18.21
C GLY A 12 10.34 -8.17 -17.02
N PRO A 13 11.42 -7.39 -17.20
CA PRO A 13 11.86 -6.43 -16.21
C PRO A 13 10.77 -5.38 -15.99
N PHE A 14 10.24 -5.32 -14.77
CA PHE A 14 9.26 -4.31 -14.40
C PHE A 14 9.85 -2.88 -14.57
N PRO A 15 9.16 -1.96 -15.25
CA PRO A 15 9.77 -0.73 -15.73
C PRO A 15 10.00 0.27 -14.59
N TYR A 16 11.26 0.64 -14.31
CA TYR A 16 11.67 1.67 -13.34
C TYR A 16 10.91 3.02 -13.45
N ALA A 17 10.35 3.33 -14.63
CA ALA A 17 9.71 4.59 -14.98
C ALA A 17 8.24 4.75 -14.49
N ASP A 18 7.65 3.74 -13.86
CA ASP A 18 6.24 3.73 -13.43
C ASP A 18 6.00 4.27 -12.01
N GLY A 19 7.06 4.69 -11.30
CA GLY A 19 6.99 5.13 -9.90
C GLY A 19 7.26 4.02 -8.88
N TRP A 20 7.62 2.81 -9.34
CA TRP A 20 7.93 1.65 -8.51
C TRP A 20 9.41 1.31 -8.48
N GLY A 21 10.24 2.03 -9.24
CA GLY A 21 11.70 1.84 -9.31
C GLY A 21 12.38 1.74 -7.95
N TRP A 22 11.91 2.48 -6.95
CA TRP A 22 12.43 2.41 -5.59
C TRP A 22 12.22 1.06 -4.90
N LEU A 23 11.07 0.41 -5.10
CA LEU A 23 10.75 -0.88 -4.51
C LEU A 23 11.62 -1.95 -5.16
N TYR A 24 11.83 -1.83 -6.47
CA TYR A 24 12.74 -2.68 -7.22
C TYR A 24 14.20 -2.53 -6.76
N HIS A 25 14.70 -1.31 -6.60
CA HIS A 25 16.04 -1.07 -6.07
C HIS A 25 16.21 -1.54 -4.62
N ALA A 26 15.20 -1.32 -3.77
CA ALA A 26 15.23 -1.81 -2.39
C ALA A 26 15.26 -3.34 -2.33
N LEU A 27 14.51 -4.00 -3.22
CA LEU A 27 14.46 -5.46 -3.31
C LEU A 27 15.67 -6.05 -4.04
N GLU A 28 16.38 -5.31 -4.88
CA GLU A 28 17.48 -5.86 -5.69
C GLU A 28 18.56 -6.56 -4.86
N ARG A 29 18.81 -6.06 -3.64
CA ARG A 29 19.78 -6.65 -2.70
C ARG A 29 19.26 -7.87 -1.92
N VAL A 30 17.96 -8.01 -1.77
CA VAL A 30 17.32 -9.00 -0.87
C VAL A 30 16.53 -10.07 -1.63
N ALA A 31 16.04 -9.72 -2.81
CA ALA A 31 15.19 -10.51 -3.66
C ALA A 31 15.53 -10.22 -5.14
N PRO A 32 16.48 -10.96 -5.74
CA PRO A 32 16.91 -10.75 -7.12
C PRO A 32 15.75 -10.78 -8.13
N ALA A 33 15.98 -10.22 -9.31
CA ALA A 33 15.03 -10.26 -10.41
C ALA A 33 14.59 -11.72 -10.69
N GLY A 34 13.29 -11.92 -10.91
CA GLY A 34 12.72 -13.26 -11.17
C GLY A 34 12.51 -14.15 -9.93
N SER A 35 12.94 -13.74 -8.73
CA SER A 35 12.71 -14.51 -7.50
C SER A 35 11.23 -14.56 -7.09
N CYS A 36 10.81 -15.66 -6.46
CA CYS A 36 9.47 -15.80 -5.89
C CYS A 36 9.15 -14.72 -4.86
N LEU A 37 10.13 -14.38 -4.02
CA LEU A 37 9.99 -13.33 -3.00
C LEU A 37 9.70 -11.97 -3.65
N ARG A 38 10.45 -11.58 -4.68
CA ARG A 38 10.21 -10.32 -5.40
C ARG A 38 8.82 -10.29 -6.00
N ARG A 39 8.37 -11.39 -6.64
CA ARG A 39 7.00 -11.50 -7.17
C ARG A 39 5.95 -11.34 -6.08
N ALA A 40 6.14 -11.99 -4.93
CA ALA A 40 5.21 -11.89 -3.81
C ALA A 40 5.12 -10.46 -3.25
N VAL A 41 6.26 -9.81 -3.03
CA VAL A 41 6.29 -8.42 -2.52
C VAL A 41 5.65 -7.45 -3.52
N CYS A 42 5.98 -7.57 -4.80
CA CYS A 42 5.38 -6.72 -5.84
C CYS A 42 3.87 -6.94 -5.91
N ARG A 43 3.41 -8.20 -5.86
CA ARG A 43 1.99 -8.54 -5.84
C ARG A 43 1.28 -8.01 -4.59
N TYR A 44 1.95 -8.01 -3.45
CA TYR A 44 1.39 -7.49 -2.20
C TYR A 44 1.17 -5.97 -2.26
N PHE A 45 2.15 -5.22 -2.75
CA PHE A 45 2.05 -3.77 -2.88
C PHE A 45 1.24 -3.33 -4.10
N TYR A 46 1.00 -4.19 -5.10
CA TYR A 46 0.13 -3.86 -6.22
C TYR A 46 -1.35 -3.98 -5.83
N PRO A 47 -2.20 -2.96 -6.10
CA PRO A 47 -3.61 -3.05 -5.77
C PRO A 47 -4.27 -4.13 -6.62
N SER A 48 -4.89 -5.09 -5.93
CA SER A 48 -5.60 -6.22 -6.53
C SER A 48 -6.87 -5.78 -7.27
N ASP A 49 -7.41 -6.66 -8.11
CA ASP A 49 -8.66 -6.39 -8.85
C ASP A 49 -9.84 -6.09 -7.91
N VAL A 50 -9.88 -6.79 -6.76
CA VAL A 50 -10.88 -6.58 -5.71
C VAL A 50 -10.76 -5.18 -5.10
N GLU A 51 -9.53 -4.73 -4.83
CA GLU A 51 -9.28 -3.39 -4.29
C GLU A 51 -9.62 -2.30 -5.32
N ARG A 52 -9.45 -2.57 -6.62
CA ARG A 52 -9.82 -1.64 -7.70
C ARG A 52 -11.32 -1.61 -7.96
N TRP A 53 -12.05 -2.67 -7.62
CA TRP A 53 -13.47 -2.82 -7.92
C TRP A 53 -14.30 -1.65 -7.37
N ARG A 54 -15.17 -1.10 -8.24
CA ARG A 54 -16.00 0.09 -7.98
C ARG A 54 -15.23 1.24 -7.30
N GLY A 55 -13.99 1.51 -7.73
CA GLY A 55 -13.19 2.62 -7.22
C GLY A 55 -12.73 2.46 -5.76
N GLY A 56 -12.52 1.22 -5.30
CA GLY A 56 -12.13 0.94 -3.92
C GLY A 56 -13.29 0.97 -2.93
N SER A 57 -14.47 0.56 -3.37
CA SER A 57 -15.67 0.49 -2.53
C SER A 57 -15.49 -0.44 -1.32
N ILE A 58 -14.62 -1.44 -1.40
CA ILE A 58 -14.29 -2.34 -0.29
C ILE A 58 -13.78 -1.56 0.94
N TYR A 59 -12.93 -0.55 0.74
CA TYR A 59 -12.43 0.27 1.85
C TYR A 59 -13.49 1.22 2.41
N ARG A 60 -14.54 1.52 1.64
CA ARG A 60 -15.69 2.29 2.12
C ARG A 60 -16.58 1.41 3.00
N PHE A 61 -16.81 0.17 2.58
CA PHE A 61 -17.54 -0.84 3.36
C PHE A 61 -16.84 -1.16 4.68
N LEU A 62 -15.52 -1.35 4.63
CA LEU A 62 -14.68 -1.59 5.82
C LEU A 62 -14.55 -0.37 6.75
N GLY A 63 -15.27 0.72 6.52
CA GLY A 63 -15.30 1.86 7.43
C GLY A 63 -13.98 2.65 7.51
N VAL A 64 -13.04 2.46 6.57
CA VAL A 64 -11.72 3.15 6.58
C VAL A 64 -11.86 4.68 6.61
N HIS A 65 -12.96 5.21 6.06
CA HIS A 65 -13.28 6.64 6.15
C HIS A 65 -13.68 7.10 7.55
N LEU A 66 -14.51 6.32 8.22
CA LEU A 66 -14.96 6.63 9.56
C LEU A 66 -13.78 6.54 10.53
N PHE A 67 -12.91 5.54 10.36
CA PHE A 67 -11.72 5.38 11.16
C PHE A 67 -10.72 6.53 11.01
N GLY A 68 -10.45 6.99 9.79
CA GLY A 68 -9.57 8.14 9.57
C GLY A 68 -10.13 9.47 10.10
N ALA A 69 -11.45 9.56 10.30
CA ALA A 69 -12.10 10.73 10.90
C ALA A 69 -12.09 10.68 12.44
N VAL A 70 -12.23 9.48 13.02
CA VAL A 70 -12.33 9.28 14.48
C VAL A 70 -10.96 9.15 15.14
N ILE A 71 -10.03 8.46 14.50
CA ILE A 71 -8.70 8.21 15.06
C ILE A 71 -7.72 9.14 14.35
N PRO A 72 -7.12 10.10 15.08
CA PRO A 72 -6.04 10.89 14.51
C PRO A 72 -4.93 9.91 14.11
N THR A 73 -4.77 9.68 12.81
CA THR A 73 -3.66 8.91 12.29
C THR A 73 -2.35 9.52 12.79
N GLY A 74 -1.29 8.72 12.95
CA GLY A 74 -0.03 9.18 13.52
C GLY A 74 0.49 10.50 12.93
N GLY A 75 0.25 10.77 11.64
CA GLY A 75 0.57 12.05 11.00
C GLY A 75 -0.17 13.27 11.57
N ILE A 76 -1.43 13.14 12.00
CA ILE A 76 -2.20 14.20 12.66
C ILE A 76 -1.69 14.43 14.08
N LEU A 77 -1.41 13.34 14.81
CA LEU A 77 -0.84 13.40 16.17
C LEU A 77 0.56 14.01 16.16
N VAL A 78 1.44 13.55 15.28
CA VAL A 78 2.80 14.10 15.09
C VAL A 78 2.73 15.58 14.70
N ARG A 79 1.83 15.97 13.79
CA ARG A 79 1.66 17.39 13.44
C ARG A 79 1.21 18.25 14.62
N ARG A 80 0.32 17.72 15.46
CA ARG A 80 -0.16 18.41 16.67
C ARG A 80 0.90 18.47 17.76
N SER A 81 1.70 17.42 17.95
CA SER A 81 2.70 17.34 19.02
C SER A 81 4.02 18.03 18.67
N THR A 82 4.49 17.91 17.43
CA THR A 82 5.81 18.45 17.02
C THR A 82 5.74 19.90 16.54
N LYS A 83 4.54 20.47 16.32
CA LYS A 83 4.31 21.75 15.62
C LYS A 83 5.04 21.86 14.27
N ALA A 84 5.59 20.76 13.76
CA ALA A 84 6.33 20.73 12.52
C ALA A 84 5.33 20.97 11.37
N ARG A 85 5.70 21.88 10.46
CA ARG A 85 5.04 21.99 9.15
C ARG A 85 5.41 20.76 8.32
N MET A 86 4.93 19.58 8.72
CA MET A 86 4.91 18.45 7.79
C MET A 86 4.03 18.88 6.63
N ALA A 87 4.59 18.83 5.41
CA ALA A 87 3.82 19.01 4.20
C ALA A 87 2.58 18.11 4.33
N PRO A 88 1.36 18.66 4.16
CA PRO A 88 0.15 17.89 4.39
C PRO A 88 0.24 16.57 3.62
N TYR A 89 -0.30 15.49 4.19
CA TYR A 89 -0.47 14.19 3.53
C TYR A 89 -1.51 14.28 2.39
N THR A 90 -1.40 15.33 1.59
CA THR A 90 -2.17 15.68 0.42
C THR A 90 -1.19 15.73 -0.72
N LEU A 91 -1.62 15.37 -1.93
CA LEU A 91 -0.80 15.56 -3.12
C LEU A 91 -0.23 16.98 -3.11
N SER A 92 1.10 17.09 -3.15
CA SER A 92 1.84 18.37 -3.11
C SER A 92 1.69 19.19 -4.40
N GLY A 93 0.79 18.78 -5.29
CA GLY A 93 0.46 19.44 -6.55
C GLY A 93 -0.17 18.45 -7.53
N PRO A 94 -0.73 18.93 -8.66
CA PRO A 94 -1.36 18.10 -9.69
C PRO A 94 -0.35 17.34 -10.57
N SER A 95 0.93 17.27 -10.19
CA SER A 95 1.96 16.65 -11.01
C SER A 95 2.04 15.13 -10.83
N LEU A 96 2.38 14.42 -11.91
CA LEU A 96 2.64 12.97 -11.88
C LEU A 96 3.78 12.63 -10.90
N GLY A 97 4.79 13.49 -10.78
CA GLY A 97 5.86 13.35 -9.80
C GLY A 97 5.36 13.37 -8.36
N ALA A 98 4.44 14.30 -8.03
CA ALA A 98 3.83 14.36 -6.69
C ALA A 98 2.98 13.11 -6.39
N ALA A 99 2.23 12.61 -7.38
CA ALA A 99 1.46 11.37 -7.24
C ALA A 99 2.36 10.16 -6.96
N ARG A 100 3.49 10.03 -7.68
CA ARG A 100 4.48 8.95 -7.46
C ARG A 100 5.17 9.05 -6.09
N ALA A 101 5.54 10.26 -5.66
CA ALA A 101 6.14 10.46 -4.33
C ALA A 101 5.14 10.13 -3.21
N PHE A 102 3.86 10.45 -3.40
CA PHE A 102 2.83 10.11 -2.43
C PHE A 102 2.55 8.59 -2.37
N TYR A 103 2.57 7.94 -3.54
CA TYR A 103 2.52 6.48 -3.65
C TYR A 103 3.68 5.81 -2.88
N TYR A 104 4.92 6.28 -3.10
CA TYR A 104 6.11 5.80 -2.40
C TYR A 104 5.92 5.83 -0.88
N ARG A 105 5.52 7.00 -0.36
CA ARG A 105 5.31 7.19 1.08
C ARG A 105 4.27 6.21 1.63
N ALA A 106 3.16 6.00 0.92
CA ALA A 106 2.12 5.07 1.34
C ALA A 106 2.66 3.63 1.48
N CYS A 107 3.50 3.19 0.55
CA CYS A 107 4.12 1.86 0.63
C CYS A 107 5.16 1.75 1.75
N VAL A 108 5.97 2.79 1.98
CA VAL A 108 6.91 2.80 3.12
C VAL A 108 6.18 2.72 4.44
N PHE A 109 5.11 3.50 4.64
CA PHE A 109 4.30 3.42 5.85
C PHE A 109 3.64 2.04 6.02
N GLU A 110 3.10 1.46 4.96
CA GLU A 110 2.56 0.09 5.01
C GLU A 110 3.64 -0.94 5.36
N ALA A 111 4.84 -0.82 4.78
CA ALA A 111 5.97 -1.69 5.07
C ALA A 111 6.44 -1.57 6.53
N LEU A 112 6.34 -0.37 7.12
CA LEU A 112 6.63 -0.15 8.54
C LEU A 112 5.59 -0.79 9.46
N HIS A 113 4.29 -0.71 9.12
CA HIS A 113 3.22 -1.29 9.94
C HIS A 113 3.13 -2.82 9.84
N LEU A 114 3.50 -3.40 8.70
CA LEU A 114 3.41 -4.84 8.47
C LEU A 114 4.14 -5.70 9.52
N PRO A 115 5.41 -5.46 9.91
CA PRO A 115 6.07 -6.25 10.94
C PRO A 115 5.37 -6.12 12.30
N PHE A 116 4.98 -4.90 12.71
CA PHE A 116 4.24 -4.71 13.97
C PHE A 116 2.90 -5.43 13.96
N PHE A 117 2.19 -5.40 12.82
CA PHE A 117 0.94 -6.13 12.63
C PHE A 117 1.11 -7.63 12.87
N LEU A 118 2.14 -8.23 12.25
CA LEU A 118 2.44 -9.66 12.38
C LEU A 118 2.87 -10.00 13.80
N THR A 119 3.71 -9.17 14.45
CA THR A 119 4.12 -9.37 15.84
C THR A 119 2.94 -9.34 16.80
N LEU A 120 2.00 -8.41 16.63
CA LEU A 120 0.81 -8.32 17.46
C LEU A 120 -0.17 -9.48 17.24
N ILE A 121 -0.26 -10.02 16.02
CA ILE A 121 -0.99 -11.28 15.77
C ILE A 121 -0.34 -12.42 16.55
N ALA A 122 0.97 -12.61 16.41
CA ALA A 122 1.69 -13.67 17.10
C ALA A 122 1.53 -13.56 18.63
N LEU A 123 1.59 -12.34 19.17
CA LEU A 123 1.40 -12.07 20.58
C LEU A 123 -0.05 -12.34 21.03
N ALA A 124 -1.05 -11.99 20.22
CA ALA A 124 -2.45 -12.29 20.52
C ALA A 124 -2.70 -13.81 20.56
N VAL A 125 -2.18 -14.56 19.58
CA VAL A 125 -2.24 -16.03 19.57
C VAL A 125 -1.55 -16.62 20.80
N HIS A 126 -0.34 -16.16 21.11
CA HIS A 126 0.39 -16.60 22.30
C HIS A 126 -0.42 -16.36 23.59
N ARG A 127 -1.05 -15.19 23.75
CA ARG A 127 -1.88 -14.90 24.92
C ARG A 127 -3.13 -15.77 24.99
N ALA A 128 -3.78 -16.03 23.86
CA ALA A 128 -4.96 -16.89 23.79
C ALA A 128 -4.63 -18.33 24.20
N VAL A 129 -3.53 -18.89 23.69
CA VAL A 129 -3.09 -20.27 24.01
C VAL A 129 -2.66 -20.39 25.48
N ASN A 130 -2.14 -19.33 26.09
CA ASN A 130 -1.77 -19.30 27.51
C ASN A 130 -2.91 -18.91 28.46
N GLY A 131 -4.17 -19.01 28.03
CA GLY A 131 -5.34 -18.79 28.88
C GLY A 131 -5.59 -17.33 29.26
N ARG A 132 -5.08 -16.37 28.47
CA ARG A 132 -5.32 -14.92 28.65
C ARG A 132 -6.12 -14.33 27.48
N PRO A 133 -7.39 -14.74 27.29
CA PRO A 133 -8.21 -14.31 26.15
C PRO A 133 -8.55 -12.82 26.20
N ASP A 134 -8.66 -12.25 27.39
CA ASP A 134 -8.83 -10.82 27.65
C ASP A 134 -7.70 -9.99 27.02
N LEU A 135 -6.45 -10.36 27.32
CA LEU A 135 -5.26 -9.68 26.78
C LEU A 135 -5.05 -9.96 25.29
N ALA A 136 -5.54 -11.09 24.79
CA ALA A 136 -5.53 -11.42 23.36
C ALA A 136 -6.54 -10.54 22.59
N LEU A 137 -7.73 -10.32 23.17
CA LEU A 137 -8.74 -9.44 22.63
C LEU A 137 -8.26 -7.98 22.61
N GLU A 138 -7.66 -7.51 23.72
CA GLU A 138 -7.08 -6.16 23.81
C GLU A 138 -6.00 -5.95 22.73
N ASN A 139 -5.05 -6.89 22.61
CA ASN A 139 -4.04 -6.83 21.55
C ASN A 139 -4.65 -6.82 20.16
N THR A 140 -5.69 -7.61 19.93
CA THR A 140 -6.38 -7.64 18.64
C THR A 140 -6.99 -6.27 18.34
N ALA A 141 -7.68 -5.67 19.31
CA ALA A 141 -8.26 -4.33 19.18
C ALA A 141 -7.19 -3.26 18.90
N VAL A 142 -6.08 -3.27 19.64
CA VAL A 142 -4.95 -2.37 19.41
C VAL A 142 -4.35 -2.59 18.02
N ASN A 143 -4.17 -3.83 17.59
CA ASN A 143 -3.59 -4.15 16.29
C ASN A 143 -4.48 -3.72 15.12
N LEU A 144 -5.80 -3.86 15.28
CA LEU A 144 -6.78 -3.34 14.33
C LEU A 144 -6.58 -1.83 14.16
N VAL A 145 -6.59 -1.09 15.27
CA VAL A 145 -6.54 0.37 15.29
C VAL A 145 -5.19 0.91 14.81
N VAL A 146 -4.09 0.36 15.31
CA VAL A 146 -2.73 0.94 15.16
C VAL A 146 -2.04 0.44 13.91
N ASN A 147 -2.37 -0.75 13.39
CA ASN A 147 -1.72 -1.29 12.20
C ASN A 147 -2.69 -1.55 11.06
N MET A 148 -3.76 -2.33 11.28
CA MET A 148 -4.64 -2.74 10.18
C MET A 148 -5.31 -1.55 9.51
N TYR A 149 -5.89 -0.64 10.28
CA TYR A 149 -6.57 0.54 9.73
C TYR A 149 -5.62 1.50 9.01
N PRO A 150 -4.45 1.87 9.57
CA PRO A 150 -3.43 2.62 8.84
C PRO A 150 -2.98 1.94 7.54
N MET A 151 -2.73 0.62 7.56
CA MET A 151 -2.38 -0.12 6.34
C MET A 151 -3.51 -0.03 5.31
N MET A 152 -4.77 -0.27 5.70
CA MET A 152 -5.92 -0.15 4.79
C MET A 152 -6.07 1.27 4.22
N HIS A 153 -5.80 2.30 5.03
CA HIS A 153 -5.82 3.69 4.59
C HIS A 153 -4.75 3.96 3.52
N HIS A 154 -3.53 3.46 3.72
CA HIS A 154 -2.45 3.56 2.74
C HIS A 154 -2.73 2.76 1.46
N ARG A 155 -3.25 1.53 1.57
CA ARG A 155 -3.65 0.70 0.43
C ARG A 155 -4.74 1.35 -0.43
N ARG A 156 -5.73 1.97 0.21
CA ARG A 156 -6.77 2.71 -0.50
C ARG A 156 -6.20 3.91 -1.25
N THR A 157 -5.36 4.68 -0.58
CA THR A 157 -4.72 5.86 -1.16
C THR A 157 -3.90 5.48 -2.38
N ARG A 158 -3.11 4.42 -2.25
CA ARG A 158 -2.39 3.80 -3.36
C ARG A 158 -3.32 3.44 -4.51
N THR A 159 -4.41 2.72 -4.24
CA THR A 159 -5.35 2.27 -5.28
C THR A 159 -5.88 3.44 -6.08
N ARG A 160 -6.20 4.55 -5.43
CA ARG A 160 -6.64 5.79 -6.10
C ARG A 160 -5.55 6.40 -6.97
N ILE A 161 -4.31 6.45 -6.49
CA ILE A 161 -3.18 6.99 -7.27
C ILE A 161 -2.96 6.15 -8.52
N VAL A 162 -2.95 4.82 -8.40
CA VAL A 162 -2.78 3.93 -9.55
C VAL A 162 -3.91 4.13 -10.56
N GLN A 163 -5.16 4.21 -10.12
CA GLN A 163 -6.29 4.52 -11.01
C GLN A 163 -6.16 5.88 -11.71
N LEU A 164 -5.58 6.89 -11.05
CA LEU A 164 -5.30 8.19 -11.66
C LEU A 164 -4.19 8.09 -12.72
N LEU A 165 -3.11 7.38 -12.43
CA LEU A 165 -2.00 7.14 -13.36
C LEU A 165 -2.42 6.32 -14.59
N ASP A 166 -3.32 5.36 -14.40
CA ASP A 166 -3.92 4.53 -15.46
C ASP A 166 -4.75 5.41 -16.41
N ARG A 167 -5.58 6.30 -15.85
CA ARG A 167 -6.44 7.22 -16.62
C ARG A 167 -5.64 8.29 -17.38
N SER A 168 -4.50 8.74 -16.85
CA SER A 168 -3.65 9.74 -17.52
C SER A 168 -2.82 9.15 -18.67
N GLY A 169 -2.98 7.87 -19.01
CA GLY A 169 -2.24 7.20 -20.10
C GLY A 169 -0.74 7.06 -19.83
N SER A 170 -0.31 7.28 -18.59
CA SER A 170 1.11 7.28 -18.19
C SER A 170 1.65 5.87 -18.02
N HIS A 171 0.78 4.86 -17.86
CA HIS A 171 1.18 3.44 -17.81
C HIS A 171 1.32 2.80 -19.20
N THR A 172 0.64 3.32 -20.22
CA THR A 172 0.63 2.74 -21.59
C THR A 172 1.64 3.33 -22.55
N ARG A 173 2.18 4.54 -22.30
CA ARG A 173 3.22 5.12 -23.19
C ARG A 173 4.62 4.54 -23.03
N HIS A 174 4.91 3.86 -21.91
CA HIS A 174 6.21 3.21 -21.68
C HIS A 174 6.20 1.69 -21.93
N ALA A 175 5.05 1.11 -22.27
CA ALA A 175 4.89 -0.33 -22.51
C ALA A 175 4.73 -0.71 -23.98
N LYS A 176 4.78 0.25 -24.92
CA LYS A 176 4.97 -0.08 -26.34
C LYS A 176 6.47 -0.10 -26.62
N PRO A 177 7.13 -1.27 -26.74
CA PRO A 177 8.38 -1.32 -27.47
C PRO A 177 8.11 -0.77 -28.86
N ASN A 178 8.99 0.11 -29.34
CA ASN A 178 8.98 0.56 -30.71
C ASN A 178 9.13 -0.69 -31.60
N PRO A 179 8.15 -1.07 -32.46
CA PRO A 179 8.31 -2.23 -33.35
C PRO A 179 9.22 -1.93 -34.55
N ALA A 180 10.18 -1.02 -34.38
CA ALA A 180 11.07 -0.58 -35.43
C ALA A 180 12.45 -0.29 -34.83
N VAL A 181 13.25 -1.35 -34.65
CA VAL A 181 14.59 -1.57 -35.25
C VAL A 181 14.79 -3.07 -35.33
#